data_AF-A0A973HWJ2-F1
#
_entry.id   AF-A0A973HWJ2-F1
#
_cell.length_a   1.000
_cell.length_b   1.000
_cell.length_c   1.000
_cell.angle_alpha   90.00
_cell.angle_beta   90.00
_cell.angle_gamma   90.00
#
_symmetry.space_group_name_H-M   'P 1'
#
loop_
_entity.id
_entity.type
_entity.pdbx_description
1 polymer ?
#
loop_
_entity_poly.entity_id
_entity_poly.type
_entity_poly.pdbx_seq_one_letter_code
_entity_poly.pdbx_strand_id
1 'polypeptide(L)'
;MLQGSIIFALVVIALTAITFAGYLLFRRGWFVIWLKASFAMTLIMAAVASLLSLLDVLSYQQLMAEVPIATVSIFEKENQHFDLTLVTVEGKEERYQIYGDQWQLDARLLTWVGPLAALGKK
;
A
#
# COMPACT_ATOMS: atom_id res chain seq x y z
N MET A 1 -1.72 56.73 -4.59
CA MET A 1 -0.54 56.34 -5.42
C MET A 1 -0.28 54.84 -5.36
N LEU A 2 -0.24 54.19 -4.18
CA LEU A 2 -0.02 52.74 -4.04
C LEU A 2 -1.06 51.84 -4.73
N GLN A 3 -2.35 52.18 -4.68
CA GLN A 3 -3.40 51.34 -5.27
C GLN A 3 -3.28 51.25 -6.80
N GLY A 4 -2.96 52.36 -7.46
CA GLY A 4 -2.77 52.41 -8.92
C GLY A 4 -1.56 51.60 -9.39
N SER A 5 -0.45 51.61 -8.63
CA SER A 5 0.73 50.81 -8.95
C SER A 5 0.50 49.31 -8.77
N ILE A 6 -0.28 48.90 -7.77
CA ILE A 6 -0.65 47.49 -7.56
C ILE A 6 -1.53 46.99 -8.71
N ILE A 7 -2.55 47.77 -9.09
CA ILE A 7 -3.43 47.42 -10.22
C ILE A 7 -2.61 47.30 -11.51
N PHE A 8 -1.72 48.26 -11.77
CA PHE A 8 -0.85 48.22 -12.95
C PHE A 8 0.05 46.98 -12.97
N ALA A 9 0.69 46.65 -11.85
CA ALA A 9 1.53 45.46 -11.74
C ALA A 9 0.73 44.16 -11.98
N LEU A 10 -0.46 44.06 -11.39
CA LEU A 10 -1.34 42.90 -11.58
C LEU A 10 -1.80 42.75 -13.04
N VAL A 11 -2.11 43.86 -13.72
CA VAL A 11 -2.48 43.84 -15.14
C VAL A 11 -1.32 43.38 -16.02
N VAL A 12 -0.11 43.88 -15.77
CA VAL A 12 1.09 43.44 -16.51
C VAL A 12 1.34 41.95 -16.28
N ILE A 13 1.29 41.48 -15.03
CA ILE A 13 1.45 40.06 -14.71
C ILE A 13 0.37 39.22 -15.42
N ALA A 14 -0.89 39.62 -15.35
CA ALA A 14 -1.99 38.91 -16.01
C ALA A 14 -1.79 38.83 -17.54
N LEU A 15 -1.43 39.93 -18.20
CA LEU A 15 -1.17 39.95 -19.64
C LEU A 15 0.03 39.08 -20.05
N THR A 16 1.11 39.11 -19.26
CA THR A 16 2.28 38.23 -19.50
C THR A 16 1.93 36.76 -19.30
N ALA A 17 1.16 36.42 -18.27
CA ALA A 17 0.70 35.05 -18.05
C ALA A 17 -0.20 34.55 -19.18
N ILE A 18 -1.14 35.37 -19.66
CA ILE A 18 -2.05 35.02 -20.76
C ILE A 18 -1.28 34.81 -22.07
N THR A 19 -0.34 35.70 -22.39
CA THR A 19 0.46 35.58 -23.62
C THR A 19 1.38 34.36 -23.57
N PHE A 20 1.99 34.07 -22.42
CA PHE A 20 2.83 32.89 -22.24
C PHE A 20 2.03 31.59 -22.24
N ALA A 21 0.85 31.57 -21.60
CA ALA A 21 -0.07 30.44 -21.65
C ALA A 21 -0.57 30.19 -23.08
N GLY A 22 -0.94 31.25 -23.81
CA GLY A 22 -1.29 31.17 -25.23
C GLY A 22 -0.14 30.58 -26.04
N TYR A 23 1.07 31.11 -25.89
CA TYR A 23 2.26 30.59 -26.57
C TYR A 23 2.51 29.09 -26.28
N LEU A 24 2.36 28.66 -25.03
CA LEU A 24 2.53 27.27 -24.63
C LEU A 24 1.45 26.35 -25.21
N LEU A 25 0.18 26.81 -25.21
CA LEU A 25 -0.97 26.06 -25.71
C LEU A 25 -1.00 25.98 -27.24
N PHE A 26 -0.59 27.03 -27.94
CA PHE A 26 -0.48 27.06 -29.41
C PHE A 26 0.77 26.33 -29.94
N ARG A 27 1.70 25.95 -29.06
CA ARG A 27 2.85 25.12 -29.44
C ARG A 27 2.38 23.71 -29.78
N ARG A 28 2.40 23.41 -31.09
CA ARG A 28 1.95 22.14 -31.68
C ARG A 28 2.54 20.94 -30.91
N GLY A 29 1.67 20.13 -30.31
CA GLY A 29 2.04 18.89 -29.61
C GLY A 29 2.13 18.96 -28.10
N TRP A 30 2.03 20.13 -27.44
CA TRP A 30 2.10 20.21 -25.97
C TRP A 30 1.05 19.33 -25.28
N PHE A 31 -0.21 19.37 -25.74
CA PHE A 31 -1.29 18.56 -25.17
C PHE A 31 -1.02 17.05 -25.29
N VAL A 32 -0.48 16.61 -26.44
CA VAL A 32 -0.15 15.20 -26.67
C VAL A 32 1.03 14.76 -25.81
N ILE A 33 2.03 15.63 -25.64
CA ILE A 33 3.18 15.37 -24.75
C ILE A 33 2.72 15.28 -23.30
N TRP A 34 1.87 16.22 -22.85
CA TRP A 34 1.29 16.20 -21.51
C TRP A 34 0.47 14.93 -21.26
N LEU A 35 -0.45 14.59 -22.18
CA LEU A 35 -1.28 13.40 -22.07
C LEU A 35 -0.43 12.12 -22.02
N LYS A 36 0.58 12.01 -22.88
CA LYS A 36 1.51 10.87 -22.89
C LYS A 36 2.31 10.78 -21.59
N ALA A 37 2.79 11.90 -21.06
CA ALA A 37 3.52 11.94 -19.81
C ALA A 37 2.64 11.57 -18.61
N SER A 38 1.41 12.08 -18.54
CA SER A 38 0.43 11.72 -17.50
C SER A 38 0.05 10.24 -17.57
N PHE A 39 -0.17 9.71 -18.77
CA PHE A 39 -0.45 8.28 -18.94
C PHE A 39 0.74 7.41 -18.52
N ALA A 40 1.97 7.77 -18.93
CA ALA A 40 3.18 7.07 -18.51
C ALA A 40 3.37 7.11 -16.99
N MET A 41 3.17 8.27 -16.36
CA MET A 41 3.23 8.41 -14.89
C MET A 41 2.19 7.52 -14.21
N THR A 42 0.97 7.46 -14.74
CA THR A 42 -0.10 6.60 -14.22
C THR A 42 0.28 5.13 -14.31
N LEU A 43 0.85 4.69 -15.43
CA LEU A 43 1.33 3.31 -15.59
C LEU A 43 2.47 2.98 -14.63
N ILE A 44 3.40 3.92 -14.39
CA ILE A 44 4.48 3.72 -13.41
C ILE A 44 3.89 3.57 -12.00
N MET A 45 2.96 4.44 -11.61
CA MET A 45 2.29 4.32 -10.30
C MET A 45 1.54 2.98 -10.18
N ALA A 46 0.83 2.56 -11.23
CA ALA A 46 0.13 1.28 -11.24
C ALA A 46 1.10 0.09 -11.12
N ALA A 47 2.26 0.16 -11.79
CA ALA A 47 3.30 -0.86 -11.70
C ALA A 47 3.91 -0.94 -10.29
N VAL A 48 4.22 0.21 -9.67
CA VAL A 48 4.70 0.27 -8.29
C VAL A 48 3.66 -0.28 -7.32
N ALA A 49 2.40 0.13 -7.45
CA ALA A 49 1.31 -0.39 -6.61
C ALA A 49 1.16 -1.91 -6.77
N SER A 50 1.18 -2.41 -8.00
CA SER A 50 1.11 -3.86 -8.28
C SER A 50 2.30 -4.62 -7.68
N LEU A 51 3.50 -4.06 -7.74
CA LEU A 51 4.69 -4.67 -7.15
C LEU A 51 4.59 -4.74 -5.62
N LEU A 52 4.12 -3.66 -4.97
CA LEU A 52 3.89 -3.64 -3.53
C LEU A 52 2.80 -4.65 -3.13
N SER A 53 1.70 -4.72 -3.87
CA SER A 53 0.64 -5.71 -3.65
C SER A 53 1.15 -7.14 -3.87
N LEU A 54 2.02 -7.37 -4.85
CA LEU A 54 2.63 -8.68 -5.07
C LEU A 54 3.52 -9.08 -3.89
N LEU A 55 4.35 -8.17 -3.38
CA LEU A 55 5.18 -8.43 -2.20
C LEU A 55 4.33 -8.74 -0.97
N ASP A 56 3.23 -8.03 -0.78
CA ASP A 56 2.27 -8.32 0.30
C ASP A 56 1.68 -9.73 0.15
N VAL A 57 1.18 -10.09 -1.03
CA VAL A 57 0.63 -11.44 -1.30
C VAL A 57 1.68 -12.53 -1.13
N LEU A 58 2.92 -12.30 -1.56
CA LEU A 58 4.02 -13.26 -1.41
C LEU A 58 4.47 -13.44 0.05
N SER A 59 4.08 -12.56 0.97
CA SER A 59 4.35 -12.72 2.39
C SER A 59 3.45 -13.79 3.06
N TYR A 60 2.32 -14.14 2.43
CA TYR A 60 1.41 -15.16 2.95
C TYR A 60 1.90 -16.56 2.59
N GLN A 61 1.88 -17.47 3.56
CA GLN A 61 2.12 -18.88 3.30
C GLN A 61 0.95 -19.50 2.54
N GLN A 62 1.24 -20.35 1.55
CA GLN A 62 0.21 -21.04 0.77
C GLN A 62 -0.31 -22.24 1.56
N LEU A 63 -1.57 -22.19 2.00
CA LEU A 63 -2.25 -23.35 2.57
C LEU A 63 -2.90 -24.17 1.45
N MET A 64 -2.31 -25.31 1.12
CA MET A 64 -2.82 -26.25 0.10
C MET A 64 -3.93 -27.18 0.64
N ALA A 65 -4.02 -27.30 1.97
CA ALA A 65 -5.03 -28.08 2.67
C ALA A 65 -5.28 -27.48 4.06
N GLU A 66 -6.36 -27.91 4.73
CA GLU A 66 -6.64 -27.59 6.14
C GLU A 66 -5.62 -28.30 7.05
N VAL A 67 -4.41 -27.76 7.10
CA VAL A 67 -3.31 -28.25 7.92
C VAL A 67 -3.12 -27.28 9.08
N PRO A 68 -2.84 -27.76 10.31
CA PRO A 68 -2.46 -26.89 11.42
C PRO A 68 -1.26 -26.02 11.02
N ILE A 69 -1.40 -24.69 11.14
CA ILE A 69 -0.35 -23.72 10.75
C ILE A 69 0.60 -23.36 11.89
N ALA A 70 0.17 -23.57 13.14
CA ALA A 70 1.00 -23.43 14.33
C ALA A 70 0.38 -24.16 15.51
N THR A 71 1.22 -24.59 16.46
CA THR A 71 0.81 -25.11 17.76
C THR A 71 1.16 -24.09 18.83
N VAL A 72 0.18 -23.73 19.67
CA VAL A 72 0.36 -22.81 20.79
C VAL A 72 0.30 -23.60 22.09
N SER A 73 1.39 -23.55 22.85
CA SER A 73 1.48 -24.14 24.18
C SER A 73 1.60 -23.04 25.22
N ILE A 74 0.71 -23.02 26.21
CA ILE A 74 0.69 -22.01 27.27
C ILE A 74 0.97 -22.70 28.60
N PHE A 75 1.95 -22.19 29.34
CA PHE A 75 2.31 -22.68 30.66
C PHE A 75 2.25 -21.56 31.69
N GLU A 76 1.42 -21.72 32.72
CA GLU A 76 1.35 -20.77 33.83
C GLU A 76 2.58 -20.93 34.73
N LYS A 77 3.37 -19.86 34.87
CA LYS A 77 4.52 -19.82 35.77
C LYS A 77 4.12 -19.31 37.15
N GLU A 78 3.34 -18.24 37.18
CA GLU A 78 2.87 -17.58 38.40
C GLU A 78 1.49 -16.95 38.13
N ASN A 79 0.86 -16.38 39.17
CA ASN A 79 -0.44 -15.72 39.04
C ASN A 79 -0.40 -14.63 37.95
N GLN A 80 -1.20 -14.80 36.90
CA GLN A 80 -1.23 -13.94 35.72
C GLN A 80 0.13 -13.82 34.98
N HIS A 81 1.02 -14.80 35.08
CA HIS A 81 2.28 -14.83 34.33
C HIS A 81 2.39 -16.16 33.59
N PHE A 82 2.35 -16.08 32.26
CA PHE A 82 2.33 -17.21 31.36
C PHE A 82 3.56 -17.21 30.46
N ASP A 83 4.03 -18.41 30.14
CA ASP A 83 5.05 -18.68 29.15
C ASP A 83 4.37 -19.34 27.94
N LEU A 84 4.40 -18.65 26.80
CA LEU A 84 3.75 -19.07 25.57
C LEU A 84 4.83 -19.53 24.58
N THR A 85 4.73 -20.77 24.14
CA THR A 85 5.54 -21.33 23.07
C THR A 85 4.68 -21.49 21.82
N LEU A 86 5.07 -20.81 20.74
CA LEU A 86 4.49 -20.92 19.41
C LEU A 86 5.43 -21.77 18.55
N VAL A 87 4.93 -22.87 18.00
CA VAL A 87 5.69 -23.74 17.08
C VAL A 87 5.02 -23.70 15.71
N THR A 88 5.72 -23.20 14.69
CA THR A 88 5.22 -23.22 13.30
C THR A 88 5.34 -24.62 12.69
N VAL A 89 4.62 -24.88 11.59
CA VAL A 89 4.75 -26.15 10.83
C VAL A 89 6.17 -26.44 10.34
N GLU A 90 6.98 -25.39 10.16
CA GLU A 90 8.38 -25.50 9.76
C GLU A 90 9.31 -25.87 10.93
N GLY A 91 8.75 -26.04 12.14
CA GLY A 91 9.48 -26.36 13.36
C GLY A 91 10.17 -25.16 14.00
N LYS A 92 9.85 -23.93 13.56
CA LYS A 92 10.37 -22.71 14.19
C LYS A 92 9.64 -22.50 15.52
N GLU A 93 10.40 -22.46 16.60
CA GLU A 93 9.90 -22.19 17.94
C GLU A 93 10.11 -20.72 18.31
N GLU A 94 9.04 -20.04 18.73
CA GLU A 94 9.07 -18.69 19.26
C GLU A 94 8.45 -18.69 20.66
N ARG A 95 9.11 -18.03 21.61
CA ARG A 95 8.71 -18.06 23.02
C ARG A 95 8.49 -16.66 23.56
N TYR A 96 7.36 -16.47 24.24
CA TYR A 96 6.88 -15.19 24.73
C TYR A 96 6.50 -15.28 26.20
N GLN A 97 6.86 -14.25 26.98
CA GLN A 97 6.33 -14.06 28.33
C GLN A 97 5.14 -13.13 28.27
N ILE A 98 4.01 -13.59 28.80
CA ILE A 98 2.74 -12.89 28.74
C ILE A 98 2.23 -12.69 30.15
N TYR A 99 1.76 -11.49 30.43
CA TYR A 99 1.14 -11.15 31.71
C TYR A 99 -0.36 -10.95 31.51
N GLY A 100 -1.15 -11.79 32.18
CA GLY A 100 -2.61 -11.65 32.37
C GLY A 100 -3.38 -11.12 31.16
N ASP A 101 -4.22 -10.13 31.42
CA ASP A 101 -5.35 -9.70 30.59
C ASP A 101 -4.99 -9.00 29.26
N GLN A 102 -3.73 -9.04 28.81
CA GLN A 102 -3.25 -8.25 27.67
C GLN A 102 -2.51 -9.09 26.60
N TRP A 103 -3.11 -10.20 26.16
CA TRP A 103 -2.62 -10.90 24.98
C TRP A 103 -3.69 -11.08 23.92
N GLN A 104 -3.25 -11.03 22.67
CA GLN A 104 -4.08 -11.23 21.50
C GLN A 104 -3.31 -12.08 20.50
N LEU A 105 -3.98 -13.08 19.94
CA LEU A 105 -3.49 -13.86 18.81
C LEU A 105 -4.39 -13.56 17.61
N ASP A 106 -3.81 -12.95 16.57
CA ASP A 106 -4.49 -12.69 15.28
C ASP A 106 -3.95 -13.66 14.23
N ALA A 107 -4.84 -14.34 13.53
CA ALA A 107 -4.52 -15.21 12.41
C ALA A 107 -5.29 -14.72 11.19
N ARG A 108 -4.56 -14.41 10.11
CA ARG A 108 -5.14 -13.88 8.88
C ARG A 108 -5.05 -14.92 7.79
N LEU A 109 -6.21 -15.25 7.19
CA LEU A 109 -6.32 -16.18 6.09
C LEU A 109 -6.84 -15.44 4.85
N LEU A 110 -6.08 -15.51 3.76
CA LEU A 110 -6.51 -14.99 2.47
C LEU A 110 -7.17 -16.12 1.67
N THR A 111 -8.46 -15.96 1.36
CA THR A 111 -9.22 -16.93 0.57
C THR A 111 -9.72 -16.30 -0.73
N TRP A 112 -9.53 -17.02 -1.84
CA TRP A 112 -10.05 -16.60 -3.14
C TRP A 112 -11.51 -17.03 -3.27
N VAL A 113 -12.37 -16.13 -3.73
CA VAL A 113 -13.80 -16.41 -3.96
C VAL A 113 -14.18 -16.24 -5.43
N GLY A 114 -15.22 -16.97 -5.86
CA GLY A 114 -15.76 -16.84 -7.22
C GLY A 114 -14.82 -17.33 -8.33
N PRO A 115 -14.86 -16.74 -9.54
CA PRO A 115 -14.04 -17.17 -10.68
C PRO A 115 -12.53 -17.18 -10.41
N LEU A 116 -12.05 -16.31 -9.51
CA LEU A 116 -10.65 -16.25 -9.10
C LEU A 116 -10.23 -17.49 -8.29
N ALA A 117 -11.16 -18.12 -7.56
CA ALA A 117 -10.89 -19.37 -6.87
C ALA A 117 -10.54 -20.51 -7.84
N ALA A 118 -11.06 -20.48 -9.07
CA ALA A 118 -10.74 -21.47 -10.10
C ALA A 118 -9.29 -21.34 -10.60
N LEU A 119 -8.68 -20.16 -10.52
CA LEU A 119 -7.28 -19.94 -10.90
C LEU A 119 -6.30 -20.47 -9.84
N GLY A 120 -6.74 -20.60 -8.58
CA GLY A 120 -5.95 -21.11 -7.47
C GLY A 120 -6.02 -22.63 -7.25
N LYS A 121 -6.96 -23.32 -7.91
CA LYS A 121 -7.04 -24.79 -7.87
C LYS A 121 -6.08 -25.39 -8.88
N LYS A 122 -4.95 -25.91 -8.41
CA LYS A 122 -4.22 -27.01 -9.06
C LYS A 122 -4.43 -28.29 -8.28
#